data_AF-A0A353RAS0-F1
#
_entry.id   AF-A0A353RAS0-F1
#
_cell.length_a   1.000
_cell.length_b   1.000
_cell.length_c   1.000
_cell.angle_alpha   90.00
_cell.angle_beta   90.00
_cell.angle_gamma   90.00
#
_symmetry.space_group_name_H-M   'P 1'
#
loop_
_entity.id
_entity.type
_entity.pdbx_description
1 polymer ?
#
loop_
_entity_poly.entity_id
_entity_poly.type
_entity_poly.pdbx_seq_one_letter_code
_entity_poly.pdbx_strand_id
1 'polypeptide(L)'
;LRMIAGLEEITSGKISIGGRVVNDVPPQDRDIAMVFQNYALYPHMSVYKNIAWPLEIRKMKTNEIKAAVVSLTSDLDIERLMDRMPGSLSGGKKQRVALARTLAAHPKVLLLDEPLSALDAPLREQSALLLKKVSQTGITILHVTHDQTEVSSLANRQINIGSIT
;
A
#
# COMPACT_ATOMS: atom_id res chain seq x y z
N LEU A 1 -5.25 -0.26 -12.65
CA LEU A 1 -5.33 0.02 -11.19
C LEU A 1 -6.16 1.26 -10.86
N ARG A 2 -5.89 2.41 -11.51
CA ARG A 2 -6.51 3.71 -11.20
C ARG A 2 -8.04 3.73 -11.28
N MET A 3 -8.64 3.04 -12.26
CA MET A 3 -10.10 2.84 -12.35
C MET A 3 -10.69 2.11 -11.12
N ILE A 4 -10.04 1.05 -10.63
CA ILE A 4 -10.44 0.35 -9.40
C ILE A 4 -10.35 1.32 -8.22
N ALA A 5 -9.29 2.13 -8.20
CA ALA A 5 -9.07 3.13 -7.17
C ALA A 5 -10.08 4.29 -7.17
N GLY A 6 -10.82 4.48 -8.25
CA GLY A 6 -11.69 5.64 -8.46
C GLY A 6 -10.93 6.92 -8.82
N LEU A 7 -9.67 6.79 -9.21
CA LEU A 7 -8.84 7.92 -9.67
C LEU A 7 -9.01 8.20 -11.17
N GLU A 8 -9.71 7.31 -11.88
CA GLU A 8 -10.10 7.41 -13.28
C GLU A 8 -11.52 6.88 -13.44
N GLU A 9 -12.29 7.52 -14.33
CA GLU A 9 -13.64 7.09 -14.69
C GLU A 9 -13.61 5.85 -15.58
N ILE A 10 -14.67 5.05 -15.51
CA ILE A 10 -14.87 3.87 -16.34
C ILE A 10 -15.90 4.16 -17.42
N THR A 11 -15.57 3.85 -18.67
CA THR A 11 -16.47 4.08 -19.81
C THR A 11 -17.69 3.16 -19.78
N SER A 12 -17.51 1.90 -19.41
CA SER A 12 -18.57 0.90 -19.35
C SER A 12 -18.22 -0.25 -18.41
N GLY A 13 -19.19 -1.10 -18.11
CA GLY A 13 -19.03 -2.22 -17.18
C GLY A 13 -19.22 -1.84 -15.71
N LYS A 14 -18.95 -2.78 -14.82
CA LYS A 14 -19.15 -2.63 -13.37
C LYS A 14 -17.91 -3.08 -12.62
N ILE A 15 -17.47 -2.29 -11.64
CA ILE A 15 -16.46 -2.68 -10.66
C ILE A 15 -17.19 -2.97 -9.36
N SER A 16 -16.99 -4.16 -8.80
CA SER A 16 -17.51 -4.53 -7.48
C SER A 16 -16.37 -4.82 -6.50
N ILE A 17 -16.50 -4.30 -5.29
CA ILE A 17 -15.56 -4.54 -4.17
C ILE A 17 -16.39 -5.05 -2.99
N GLY A 18 -16.08 -6.27 -2.53
CA GLY A 18 -16.85 -6.91 -1.45
C GLY A 18 -18.34 -7.05 -1.75
N GLY A 19 -18.70 -7.27 -3.03
CA GLY A 19 -20.10 -7.38 -3.49
C GLY A 19 -20.82 -6.04 -3.74
N ARG A 20 -20.23 -4.90 -3.37
CA ARG A 20 -20.81 -3.57 -3.64
C ARG A 20 -20.29 -3.02 -4.97
N VAL A 21 -21.17 -2.56 -5.85
CA VAL A 21 -20.78 -1.81 -7.07
C VAL A 21 -20.23 -0.44 -6.65
N VAL A 22 -19.02 -0.09 -7.11
CA VAL A 22 -18.30 1.12 -6.68
C VAL A 22 -18.09 2.15 -7.78
N ASN A 23 -18.72 1.99 -8.94
CA ASN A 23 -18.57 2.89 -10.10
C ASN A 23 -18.68 4.38 -9.68
N ASP A 24 -19.72 4.74 -8.95
CA ASP A 24 -20.04 6.12 -8.53
C ASP A 24 -19.63 6.42 -7.08
N VAL A 25 -18.88 5.52 -6.43
CA VAL A 25 -18.42 5.70 -5.05
C VAL A 25 -17.12 6.51 -5.07
N PRO A 26 -17.01 7.60 -4.29
CA PRO A 26 -15.77 8.38 -4.18
C PRO A 26 -14.59 7.51 -3.69
N PRO A 27 -13.34 7.77 -4.12
CA PRO A 27 -12.17 6.96 -3.77
C PRO A 27 -12.01 6.67 -2.27
N GLN A 28 -12.23 7.69 -1.44
CA GLN A 28 -12.13 7.61 0.02
C GLN A 28 -13.12 6.64 0.67
N ASP A 29 -14.24 6.34 -0.01
CA ASP A 29 -15.32 5.51 0.51
C ASP A 29 -15.28 4.08 -0.08
N ARG A 30 -14.25 3.73 -0.86
CA ARG A 30 -14.13 2.41 -1.53
C ARG A 30 -13.53 1.29 -0.68
N ASP A 31 -13.14 1.54 0.58
CA ASP A 31 -12.44 0.59 1.47
C ASP A 31 -11.14 0.00 0.88
N ILE A 32 -10.44 0.80 0.08
CA ILE A 32 -9.20 0.43 -0.57
C ILE A 32 -8.05 1.30 -0.05
N ALA A 33 -6.83 0.81 -0.23
CA ALA A 33 -5.65 1.65 -0.08
C ALA A 33 -4.65 1.36 -1.20
N MET A 34 -3.96 2.40 -1.67
CA MET A 34 -3.08 2.31 -2.84
C MET A 34 -1.67 2.79 -2.50
N VAL A 35 -0.66 2.01 -2.87
CA VAL A 35 0.73 2.43 -2.89
C VAL A 35 1.06 2.85 -4.33
N PHE A 36 1.35 4.14 -4.50
CA PHE A 36 1.76 4.72 -5.79
C PHE A 36 3.25 4.49 -6.02
N GLN A 37 3.67 4.49 -7.30
CA GLN A 37 5.08 4.45 -7.69
C GLN A 37 5.91 5.59 -7.08
N ASN A 38 5.32 6.79 -6.93
CA ASN A 38 5.97 7.94 -6.28
C ASN A 38 5.85 7.94 -4.75
N TYR A 39 5.34 6.85 -4.14
CA TYR A 39 5.06 6.64 -2.72
C TYR A 39 3.96 7.54 -2.11
N ALA A 40 3.69 8.69 -2.72
CA ALA A 40 2.69 9.68 -2.31
C ALA A 40 2.74 10.04 -0.81
N LEU A 41 3.93 10.07 -0.20
CA LEU A 41 4.10 10.46 1.20
C LEU A 41 3.86 11.97 1.39
N TYR A 42 3.30 12.36 2.54
CA TYR A 42 3.13 13.76 2.89
C TYR A 42 4.49 14.36 3.27
N PRO A 43 5.07 15.28 2.47
CA PRO A 43 6.45 15.72 2.66
C PRO A 43 6.63 16.60 3.90
N HIS A 44 5.55 17.20 4.38
CA HIS A 44 5.49 18.07 5.56
C HIS A 44 5.17 17.30 6.86
N MET A 45 5.07 15.97 6.80
CA MET A 45 4.82 15.09 7.95
C MET A 45 6.00 14.15 8.16
N SER A 46 6.32 13.85 9.43
CA SER A 46 7.32 12.81 9.75
C SER A 46 6.83 11.42 9.33
N VAL A 47 7.70 10.41 9.40
CA VAL A 47 7.32 9.00 9.20
C VAL A 47 6.18 8.61 10.15
N TYR A 48 6.30 8.91 11.44
CA TYR A 48 5.24 8.63 12.42
C TYR A 48 3.91 9.25 11.98
N LYS A 49 3.91 10.55 11.66
CA LYS A 49 2.69 11.27 11.25
C LYS A 49 2.10 10.70 9.96
N ASN A 50 2.94 10.33 8.99
CA ASN A 50 2.46 9.68 7.77
C ASN A 50 1.69 8.39 8.08
N ILE A 51 2.20 7.55 9.00
CA ILE A 51 1.59 6.26 9.34
C ILE A 51 0.37 6.43 10.26
N ALA A 52 0.42 7.40 11.19
CA ALA A 52 -0.67 7.69 12.13
C ALA A 52 -1.89 8.33 11.45
N TRP A 53 -1.67 9.13 10.40
CA TRP A 53 -2.71 9.96 9.77
C TRP A 53 -4.01 9.22 9.38
N PRO A 54 -3.97 8.04 8.73
CA PRO A 54 -5.20 7.29 8.42
C PRO A 54 -5.98 6.85 9.67
N LEU A 55 -5.29 6.58 10.78
CA LEU A 55 -5.90 6.20 12.05
C LEU A 55 -6.53 7.41 12.75
N GLU A 56 -5.88 8.59 12.65
CA GLU A 56 -6.39 9.87 13.16
C GLU A 56 -7.66 10.30 12.43
N ILE A 57 -7.71 10.18 11.10
CA ILE A 57 -8.92 10.44 10.30
C ILE A 57 -10.09 9.56 10.76
N ARG A 58 -9.80 8.31 11.14
CA ARG A 58 -10.77 7.36 11.70
C ARG A 58 -11.11 7.60 13.17
N LYS A 59 -10.55 8.66 13.78
CA LYS A 59 -10.80 9.06 15.17
C LYS A 59 -10.48 7.96 16.19
N MET A 60 -9.47 7.14 15.90
CA MET A 60 -8.98 6.13 16.85
C MET A 60 -8.34 6.78 18.09
N LYS A 61 -8.30 6.07 19.22
CA LYS A 61 -7.72 6.61 20.45
C LYS A 61 -6.20 6.73 20.31
N THR A 62 -5.60 7.77 20.89
CA THR A 62 -4.15 8.04 20.82
C THR A 62 -3.28 6.84 21.20
N ASN A 63 -3.67 6.09 22.23
CA ASN A 63 -2.92 4.90 22.65
C ASN A 63 -3.00 3.75 21.62
N GLU A 64 -4.15 3.57 20.97
CA GLU A 64 -4.33 2.58 19.90
C GLU A 64 -3.52 2.96 18.66
N ILE A 65 -3.51 4.26 18.31
CA ILE A 65 -2.69 4.80 17.21
C ILE A 65 -1.22 4.52 17.46
N LYS A 66 -0.72 4.86 18.66
CA LYS A 66 0.68 4.65 19.01
C LYS A 66 1.07 3.17 18.94
N ALA A 67 0.23 2.27 19.47
CA ALA A 67 0.48 0.83 19.42
C ALA A 67 0.52 0.30 17.98
N ALA A 68 -0.44 0.69 17.14
CA ALA A 68 -0.50 0.28 15.75
C ALA A 68 0.71 0.79 14.94
N VAL A 69 1.09 2.06 15.12
CA VAL A 69 2.26 2.63 14.44
C VAL A 69 3.53 1.88 14.84
N VAL A 70 3.75 1.63 16.14
CA VAL A 70 4.93 0.90 16.63
C VAL A 70 5.00 -0.49 16.02
N SER A 71 3.89 -1.25 16.07
CA SER A 71 3.82 -2.59 15.49
C SER A 71 4.19 -2.59 14.00
N LEU A 72 3.56 -1.70 13.22
CA LEU A 72 3.82 -1.61 11.78
C LEU A 72 5.26 -1.20 11.47
N THR A 73 5.82 -0.27 12.25
CA THR A 73 7.21 0.16 12.04
C THR A 73 8.22 -0.91 12.41
N SER A 74 7.91 -1.77 13.40
CA SER A 74 8.70 -2.95 13.77
C SER A 74 8.72 -3.97 12.64
N ASP A 75 7.54 -4.35 12.15
CA ASP A 75 7.40 -5.35 11.08
C ASP A 75 8.12 -4.95 9.79
N LEU A 76 8.28 -3.65 9.57
CA LEU A 76 8.92 -3.06 8.40
C LEU A 76 10.38 -2.63 8.64
N ASP A 77 10.94 -2.80 9.85
CA ASP A 77 12.30 -2.35 10.18
C ASP A 77 12.52 -0.84 9.86
N ILE A 78 11.58 -0.01 10.31
CA ILE A 78 11.61 1.46 10.12
C ILE A 78 11.37 2.24 11.43
N GLU A 79 11.39 1.60 12.59
CA GLU A 79 11.18 2.23 13.90
C GLU A 79 12.14 3.40 14.15
N ARG A 80 13.42 3.23 13.76
CA ARG A 80 14.46 4.26 13.90
C ARG A 80 14.24 5.48 12.98
N LEU A 81 13.24 5.43 12.12
CA LEU A 81 12.93 6.49 11.16
C LEU A 81 11.74 7.35 11.58
N MET A 82 11.07 7.05 12.70
CA MET A 82 9.80 7.68 13.11
C MET A 82 9.81 9.22 13.05
N ASP A 83 10.92 9.86 13.45
CA ASP A 83 11.06 11.32 13.49
C ASP A 83 11.61 11.93 12.19
N ARG A 84 11.99 11.10 11.22
CA ARG A 84 12.56 11.57 9.94
C ARG A 84 11.46 12.09 9.02
N MET A 85 11.83 13.06 8.20
CA MET A 85 10.98 13.58 7.12
C MET A 85 11.21 12.77 5.83
N PRO A 86 10.19 12.55 4.98
CA PRO A 86 10.31 11.80 3.73
C PRO A 86 11.47 12.25 2.83
N GLY A 87 11.75 13.56 2.78
CA GLY A 87 12.86 14.11 1.99
C GLY A 87 14.24 13.58 2.37
N SER A 88 14.41 13.11 3.62
CA SER A 88 15.68 12.56 4.13
C SER A 88 15.82 11.03 3.96
N LEU A 89 14.82 10.38 3.37
CA LEU A 89 14.74 8.92 3.24
C LEU A 89 15.21 8.46 1.85
N SER A 90 15.91 7.33 1.80
CA SER A 90 16.15 6.61 0.55
C SER A 90 14.85 6.07 -0.05
N GLY A 91 14.84 5.72 -1.34
CA GLY A 91 13.67 5.17 -2.03
C GLY A 91 13.05 3.98 -1.28
N GLY A 92 13.87 2.99 -0.91
CA GLY A 92 13.38 1.84 -0.16
C GLY A 92 12.88 2.15 1.25
N LYS A 93 13.39 3.20 1.91
CA LYS A 93 12.82 3.68 3.18
C LYS A 93 11.46 4.34 2.94
N LYS A 94 11.32 5.20 1.92
CA LYS A 94 10.04 5.84 1.55
C LYS A 94 8.97 4.81 1.24
N GLN A 95 9.33 3.77 0.50
CA GLN A 95 8.42 2.69 0.14
C GLN A 95 7.89 1.95 1.36
N ARG A 96 8.77 1.56 2.29
CA ARG A 96 8.36 0.90 3.54
C ARG A 96 7.43 1.77 4.38
N VAL A 97 7.70 3.08 4.44
CA VAL A 97 6.81 4.05 5.10
C VAL A 97 5.45 4.15 4.39
N ALA A 98 5.45 4.15 3.06
CA ALA A 98 4.20 4.17 2.28
C ALA A 98 3.39 2.89 2.51
N LEU A 99 4.04 1.73 2.57
CA LEU A 99 3.40 0.46 2.89
C LEU A 99 2.83 0.46 4.31
N ALA A 100 3.60 0.90 5.31
CA ALA A 100 3.11 1.04 6.70
C ALA A 100 1.85 1.92 6.78
N ARG A 101 1.89 3.11 6.17
CA ARG A 101 0.73 4.02 6.13
C ARG A 101 -0.48 3.36 5.49
N THR A 102 -0.27 2.63 4.40
CA THR A 102 -1.34 1.98 3.65
C THR A 102 -1.96 0.83 4.44
N LEU A 103 -1.16 0.07 5.18
CA LEU A 103 -1.62 -1.01 6.06
C LEU A 103 -2.31 -0.49 7.32
N ALA A 104 -1.88 0.65 7.87
CA ALA A 104 -2.55 1.30 8.99
C ALA A 104 -4.02 1.61 8.67
N ALA A 105 -4.36 1.87 7.41
CA ALA A 105 -5.73 2.08 6.98
C ALA A 105 -6.60 0.81 7.01
N HIS A 106 -6.09 -0.37 7.41
CA HIS A 106 -6.83 -1.65 7.43
C HIS A 106 -7.75 -1.83 6.20
N PRO A 107 -7.21 -1.75 4.96
CA PRO A 107 -8.03 -1.81 3.76
C PRO A 107 -8.55 -3.22 3.50
N LYS A 108 -9.70 -3.34 2.83
CA LYS A 108 -10.15 -4.64 2.29
C LYS A 108 -9.34 -5.04 1.07
N VAL A 109 -8.94 -4.05 0.27
CA VAL A 109 -8.16 -4.23 -0.96
C VAL A 109 -6.94 -3.32 -0.95
N LEU A 110 -5.77 -3.91 -1.14
CA LEU A 110 -4.49 -3.23 -1.29
C LEU A 110 -4.10 -3.22 -2.78
N LEU A 111 -3.96 -2.03 -3.34
CA LEU A 111 -3.55 -1.80 -4.73
C LEU A 111 -2.08 -1.37 -4.75
N LEU A 112 -1.23 -2.14 -5.43
CA LEU A 112 0.21 -1.87 -5.49
C LEU A 112 0.63 -1.68 -6.94
N ASP A 113 1.13 -0.49 -7.25
CA ASP A 113 1.58 -0.11 -8.59
C ASP A 113 3.12 -0.08 -8.63
N GLU A 114 3.72 -1.16 -9.15
CA GLU A 114 5.18 -1.43 -9.17
C GLU A 114 5.89 -1.11 -7.85
N PRO A 115 5.36 -1.62 -6.71
CA PRO A 115 5.77 -1.14 -5.41
C PRO A 115 7.24 -1.39 -5.11
N LEU A 116 7.86 -2.47 -5.62
CA LEU A 116 9.22 -2.90 -5.26
C LEU A 116 10.31 -2.55 -6.29
N SER A 117 9.95 -1.85 -7.36
CA SER A 117 10.83 -1.53 -8.50
C SER A 117 12.10 -0.76 -8.08
N ALA A 118 12.01 0.07 -7.05
CA ALA A 118 13.10 0.92 -6.57
C ALA A 118 14.01 0.26 -5.51
N LEU A 119 13.82 -1.02 -5.20
CA LEU A 119 14.56 -1.74 -4.15
C LEU A 119 15.78 -2.48 -4.70
N ASP A 120 16.79 -2.67 -3.84
CA ASP A 120 17.81 -3.68 -4.09
C ASP A 120 17.24 -5.10 -3.82
N ALA A 121 17.97 -6.13 -4.25
CA ALA A 121 17.49 -7.51 -4.15
C ALA A 121 17.15 -7.95 -2.71
N PRO A 122 17.99 -7.67 -1.68
CA PRO A 122 17.67 -8.09 -0.32
C PRO A 122 16.41 -7.42 0.23
N LEU A 123 16.25 -6.11 0.00
CA LEU A 123 15.08 -5.38 0.52
C LEU A 123 13.81 -5.74 -0.26
N ARG A 124 13.93 -6.06 -1.56
CA ARG A 124 12.82 -6.58 -2.38
C ARG A 124 12.31 -7.91 -1.81
N GLU A 125 13.20 -8.85 -1.53
CA GLU A 125 12.85 -10.15 -0.95
C GLU A 125 12.14 -9.99 0.40
N GLN A 126 12.69 -9.17 1.30
CA GLN A 126 12.07 -8.88 2.60
C GLN A 126 10.66 -8.27 2.43
N SER A 127 10.51 -7.32 1.51
CA SER A 127 9.22 -6.68 1.24
C SER A 127 8.21 -7.65 0.64
N ALA A 128 8.65 -8.56 -0.22
CA ALA A 128 7.80 -9.61 -0.77
C ALA A 128 7.30 -10.56 0.34
N LEU A 129 8.18 -11.00 1.25
CA LEU A 129 7.78 -11.81 2.40
C LEU A 129 6.74 -11.11 3.28
N LEU A 130 6.88 -9.81 3.50
CA LEU A 130 5.88 -9.02 4.23
C LEU A 130 4.55 -8.98 3.49
N LEU A 131 4.54 -8.68 2.19
CA LEU A 131 3.32 -8.67 1.40
C LEU A 131 2.62 -10.04 1.41
N LYS A 132 3.39 -11.13 1.44
CA LYS A 132 2.84 -12.47 1.61
C LYS A 132 2.15 -12.65 2.96
N LYS A 133 2.79 -12.22 4.06
CA LYS A 133 2.17 -12.24 5.40
C LYS A 133 0.91 -11.39 5.46
N VAL A 134 0.95 -10.18 4.88
CA VAL A 134 -0.22 -9.29 4.78
C VAL A 134 -1.37 -9.98 4.02
N SER A 135 -1.09 -10.68 2.92
CA SER A 135 -2.13 -11.38 2.16
C SER A 135 -2.84 -12.48 2.98
N GLN A 136 -2.14 -13.04 3.98
CA GLN A 136 -2.67 -14.10 4.84
C GLN A 136 -3.65 -13.56 5.91
N THR A 137 -3.73 -12.25 6.11
CA THR A 137 -4.68 -11.64 7.06
C THR A 137 -6.08 -11.45 6.46
N GLY A 138 -6.28 -11.84 5.19
CA GLY A 138 -7.54 -11.68 4.47
C GLY A 138 -7.62 -10.42 3.61
N ILE A 139 -6.58 -9.59 3.59
CA ILE A 139 -6.49 -8.44 2.69
C ILE A 139 -6.28 -8.94 1.25
N THR A 140 -7.15 -8.50 0.33
CA THR A 140 -6.95 -8.79 -1.10
C THR A 140 -5.87 -7.86 -1.66
N ILE A 141 -4.80 -8.42 -2.23
CA ILE A 141 -3.71 -7.62 -2.83
C ILE A 141 -3.76 -7.73 -4.34
N LEU A 142 -3.83 -6.59 -5.03
CA LEU A 142 -3.62 -6.51 -6.47
C LEU A 142 -2.26 -5.84 -6.72
N HIS A 143 -1.31 -6.61 -7.23
CA HIS A 143 0.08 -6.21 -7.43
C HIS A 143 0.39 -6.13 -8.93
N VAL A 144 0.79 -4.96 -9.40
CA VAL A 144 1.30 -4.76 -10.78
C VAL A 144 2.82 -4.74 -10.73
N THR A 145 3.46 -5.57 -11.55
CA THR A 145 4.91 -5.67 -11.65
C THR A 145 5.31 -6.15 -13.05
N HIS A 146 6.53 -5.80 -13.46
CA HIS A 146 7.18 -6.36 -14.64
C HIS A 146 8.23 -7.44 -14.27
N ASP A 147 8.47 -7.67 -12.98
CA ASP A 147 9.45 -8.62 -12.47
C ASP A 147 8.83 -10.01 -12.27
N GLN A 148 9.32 -11.00 -13.01
CA GLN A 148 8.84 -12.39 -12.93
C GLN A 148 9.21 -13.08 -11.61
N THR A 149 10.26 -12.62 -10.93
CA THR A 149 10.63 -13.12 -9.60
C THR A 149 9.57 -12.71 -8.57
N GLU A 150 9.08 -11.47 -8.62
CA GLU A 150 8.00 -11.01 -7.74
C GLU A 150 6.72 -11.81 -7.95
N VAL A 151 6.37 -12.10 -9.21
CA VAL A 151 5.22 -12.95 -9.55
C VAL A 151 5.38 -14.33 -8.92
N SER A 152 6.53 -14.97 -9.11
CA SER A 152 6.80 -16.33 -8.60
C SER A 152 6.76 -16.41 -7.08
N SER A 153 7.19 -15.37 -6.37
CA SER A 153 7.22 -15.33 -4.90
C SER A 153 5.89 -14.95 -4.27
N LEU A 154 5.11 -14.07 -4.91
CA LEU A 154 3.92 -13.47 -4.30
C LEU A 154 2.61 -14.06 -4.81
N ALA A 155 2.51 -14.27 -6.12
CA ALA A 155 1.23 -14.41 -6.79
C ALA A 155 0.52 -15.72 -6.41
N ASN A 156 -0.72 -15.59 -5.95
CA ASN A 156 -1.65 -16.72 -5.92
C ASN A 156 -2.26 -16.96 -7.30
N ARG A 157 -2.40 -15.89 -8.10
CA ARG A 157 -2.92 -15.88 -9.47
C ARG A 157 -2.22 -14.78 -10.25
N GLN A 158 -1.91 -15.05 -11.53
CA GLN A 158 -1.34 -14.09 -12.46
C GLN A 158 -2.32 -13.79 -13.58
N ILE A 159 -2.36 -12.53 -14.03
CA ILE A 159 -3.08 -12.08 -15.22
C ILE A 159 -2.07 -11.33 -16.08
N ASN A 160 -1.86 -11.80 -17.32
CA ASN A 160 -1.03 -11.11 -18.28
C ASN A 160 -1.91 -10.14 -19.07
N ILE A 161 -1.63 -8.85 -18.94
CA ILE A 161 -2.20 -7.82 -19.81
C ILE A 161 -1.18 -7.63 -20.92
N GLY A 162 -1.56 -7.94 -22.16
CA GLY A 162 -0.68 -7.82 -23.32
C GLY A 162 -0.16 -6.40 -23.49
N SER A 163 0.94 -6.24 -24.21
CA SER A 163 1.44 -4.93 -24.62
C SER A 163 0.35 -4.19 -25.39
N ILE A 164 -0.07 -3.03 -24.89
CA ILE A 164 -0.88 -2.11 -25.68
C ILE A 164 0.07 -1.53 -26.72
N THR A 165 0.11 -2.16 -27.88
CA THR A 165 0.77 -1.64 -29.09
C THR A 165 -0.02 -0.49 -29.66
#